data_AF-A0AAW0SGT4-F1
#
_entry.id   AF-A0AAW0SGT4-F1
#
_cell.length_a   1.000
_cell.length_b   1.000
_cell.length_c   1.000
_cell.angle_alpha   90.00
_cell.angle_beta   90.00
_cell.angle_gamma   90.00
#
_symmetry.space_group_name_H-M   'P 1'
#
loop_
_entity.id
_entity.type
_entity.pdbx_description
1 polymer ?
#
loop_
_entity_poly.entity_id
_entity_poly.type
_entity_poly.pdbx_seq_one_letter_code
_entity_poly.pdbx_strand_id
1 'polypeptide(L)'
;MPVYHITAADGREVWVAAARRKMQGGRLWRRKTVLLHGLLCDGGGHKTSKSWGNVINPLDVISGASLEVLCERMEGSLNTEEVLTGIRRNFPTGIPECGADALWFTLCSTNFNTSCLVLMPPWKCVCTALVENQRSDWKKSFA
;
A
#
# COMPACT_ATOMS: atom_id res chain seq x y z
N MET A 1 -4.49 -25.99 -10.19
CA MET A 1 -3.90 -25.01 -9.24
C MET A 1 -4.98 -24.57 -8.27
N PRO A 2 -4.69 -24.40 -6.97
CA PRO A 2 -5.66 -23.84 -6.03
C PRO A 2 -6.03 -22.41 -6.45
N VAL A 3 -7.33 -22.08 -6.36
CA VAL A 3 -7.86 -20.76 -6.70
C VAL A 3 -8.28 -20.05 -5.42
N TYR A 4 -7.63 -18.93 -5.11
CA TYR A 4 -7.89 -18.13 -3.92
C TYR A 4 -8.78 -16.91 -4.24
N HIS A 5 -9.54 -16.46 -3.25
CA HIS A 5 -10.14 -15.12 -3.27
C HIS A 5 -9.33 -14.25 -2.32
N ILE A 6 -8.74 -13.17 -2.84
CA ILE A 6 -7.90 -12.25 -2.06
C ILE A 6 -8.72 -11.00 -1.79
N THR A 7 -8.84 -10.61 -0.51
CA THR A 7 -9.54 -9.38 -0.10
C THR A 7 -8.87 -8.81 1.16
N ALA A 8 -9.08 -7.52 1.42
CA ALA A 8 -8.55 -6.85 2.59
C ALA A 8 -9.39 -7.14 3.86
N ALA A 9 -8.74 -7.21 5.02
CA ALA A 9 -9.38 -7.36 6.33
C ALA A 9 -9.95 -6.02 6.84
N ASP A 10 -10.98 -5.50 6.16
CA ASP A 10 -11.46 -4.13 6.37
C ASP A 10 -12.90 -4.02 6.89
N GLY A 11 -13.36 -5.08 7.55
CA GLY A 11 -14.75 -5.23 7.99
C GLY A 11 -15.69 -5.72 6.89
N ARG A 12 -15.25 -5.80 5.63
CA ARG A 12 -15.99 -6.47 4.54
C ARG A 12 -15.93 -8.00 4.59
N GLU A 13 -15.29 -8.57 5.61
CA GLU A 13 -15.41 -9.99 5.95
C GLU A 13 -16.88 -10.38 6.19
N VAL A 14 -17.69 -9.44 6.70
CA VAL A 14 -19.14 -9.62 6.83
C VAL A 14 -19.80 -9.76 5.46
N TRP A 15 -19.33 -9.06 4.43
CA TRP A 15 -19.81 -9.27 3.05
C TRP A 15 -19.39 -10.64 2.51
N VAL A 16 -18.17 -11.11 2.82
CA VAL A 16 -17.71 -12.45 2.45
C VAL A 16 -18.58 -13.52 3.14
N ALA A 17 -18.86 -13.36 4.44
CA ALA A 17 -19.71 -14.25 5.22
C ALA A 17 -21.20 -14.17 4.80
N ALA A 18 -21.71 -12.98 4.51
CA ALA A 18 -23.07 -12.76 4.04
C ALA A 18 -23.27 -13.30 2.62
N ALA A 19 -22.31 -13.09 1.70
CA ALA A 19 -22.32 -13.68 0.37
C ALA A 19 -22.31 -15.23 0.45
N ARG A 20 -21.54 -15.81 1.38
CA ARG A 20 -21.53 -17.25 1.66
C ARG A 20 -22.90 -17.78 2.13
N ARG A 21 -23.65 -16.99 2.91
CA ARG A 21 -24.97 -17.37 3.43
C ARG A 21 -26.09 -17.17 2.39
N LYS A 22 -26.03 -16.10 1.58
CA LYS A 22 -27.11 -15.70 0.66
C LYS A 22 -27.07 -16.41 -0.71
N MET A 23 -25.93 -17.00 -1.12
CA MET A 23 -25.77 -17.61 -2.45
C MET A 23 -25.54 -19.13 -2.43
N GLN A 24 -26.37 -19.89 -1.72
CA GLN A 24 -26.40 -21.35 -1.84
C GLN A 24 -26.87 -21.88 -3.23
N GLY A 25 -27.24 -20.99 -4.16
CA GLY A 25 -27.64 -21.36 -5.54
C GLY A 25 -26.74 -20.80 -6.66
N GLY A 26 -25.68 -20.05 -6.34
CA GLY A 26 -24.89 -19.32 -7.35
C GLY A 26 -23.56 -20.00 -7.68
N ARG A 27 -23.32 -20.29 -8.96
CA ARG A 27 -22.10 -20.90 -9.55
C ARG A 27 -20.76 -20.18 -9.23
N LEU A 28 -20.82 -19.03 -8.56
CA LEU A 28 -19.73 -18.07 -8.39
C LEU A 28 -18.79 -18.37 -7.21
N TRP A 29 -19.21 -19.14 -6.20
CA TRP A 29 -18.48 -19.25 -4.92
C TRP A 29 -17.83 -20.62 -4.61
N ARG A 30 -17.43 -21.41 -5.61
CA ARG A 30 -16.68 -22.66 -5.38
C ARG A 30 -15.23 -22.47 -4.88
N ARG A 31 -14.85 -21.29 -4.34
CA ARG A 31 -13.50 -21.03 -3.83
C ARG A 31 -13.41 -21.49 -2.38
N LYS A 32 -12.54 -22.49 -2.12
CA LYS A 32 -12.42 -23.14 -0.81
C LYS A 32 -11.66 -22.30 0.22
N THR A 33 -10.91 -21.30 -0.22
CA THR A 33 -9.98 -20.55 0.63
C THR A 33 -10.00 -19.06 0.28
N VAL A 34 -10.18 -18.22 1.31
CA VAL A 34 -10.08 -16.77 1.24
C VAL A 34 -8.76 -16.36 1.89
N LEU A 35 -7.97 -15.54 1.20
CA LEU A 35 -6.77 -14.92 1.75
C LEU A 35 -7.10 -13.49 2.13
N LEU A 36 -6.96 -13.19 3.43
CA LEU A 36 -7.12 -11.84 3.95
C LEU A 36 -5.75 -11.18 4.06
N HIS A 37 -5.61 -9.98 3.49
CA HIS A 37 -4.42 -9.16 3.66
C HIS A 37 -4.71 -7.95 4.56
N GLY A 38 -3.66 -7.46 5.21
CA GLY A 38 -3.69 -6.23 6.01
C GLY A 38 -4.10 -4.99 5.22
N LEU A 39 -4.51 -3.95 5.93
CA LEU A 39 -4.87 -2.67 5.32
C LEU A 39 -3.67 -1.76 5.17
N LEU A 40 -3.67 -0.90 4.16
CA LEU A 40 -2.72 0.21 4.12
C LEU A 40 -3.17 1.32 5.07
N CYS A 41 -2.21 1.86 5.80
CA CYS A 41 -2.40 2.88 6.79
C CYS A 41 -1.42 4.03 6.60
N ASP A 42 -1.84 5.23 7.01
CA ASP A 42 -0.96 6.38 7.12
C ASP A 42 -0.01 6.25 8.32
N GLY A 43 0.97 7.16 8.42
CA GLY A 43 1.92 7.21 9.54
C GLY A 43 1.31 7.37 10.93
N GLY A 44 0.03 7.73 11.03
CA GLY A 44 -0.74 7.79 12.28
C GLY A 44 -1.50 6.49 12.61
N GLY A 45 -1.47 5.50 11.71
CA GLY A 45 -2.18 4.23 11.86
C GLY A 45 -3.64 4.28 11.37
N HIS A 46 -4.06 5.35 10.71
CA HIS A 46 -5.40 5.43 10.13
C HIS A 46 -5.44 4.73 8.78
N LYS A 47 -6.50 3.96 8.53
CA LYS A 47 -6.77 3.32 7.24
C LYS A 47 -6.77 4.37 6.12
N THR A 48 -6.01 4.13 5.05
CA THR A 48 -6.05 4.99 3.87
C THR A 48 -7.45 4.94 3.25
N SER A 49 -8.11 6.08 3.10
CA SER A 49 -9.45 6.13 2.49
C SER A 49 -9.69 7.43 1.74
N LYS A 50 -10.48 7.34 0.65
CA LYS A 50 -10.81 8.52 -0.18
C LYS A 50 -11.58 9.59 0.60
N SER A 51 -12.43 9.18 1.53
CA SER A 51 -13.21 10.09 2.38
C SER A 51 -12.33 10.81 3.41
N TRP A 52 -11.39 10.09 4.04
CA TRP A 52 -10.43 10.71 4.96
C TRP A 52 -9.41 11.59 4.22
N GLY A 53 -9.09 11.22 2.98
CA GLY A 53 -8.22 11.99 2.11
C GLY A 53 -6.75 11.76 2.34
N ASN A 54 -6.34 10.66 2.96
CA ASN A 54 -4.93 10.28 3.20
C ASN A 54 -4.42 9.22 2.19
N VAL A 55 -4.90 9.26 0.95
CA VAL A 55 -4.58 8.25 -0.07
C VAL A 55 -3.36 8.65 -0.88
N ILE A 56 -2.27 7.90 -0.75
CA ILE A 56 -1.11 8.03 -1.65
C ILE A 56 -1.40 7.33 -2.98
N ASN A 57 -1.15 8.00 -4.10
CA ASN A 57 -1.29 7.40 -5.42
C ASN A 57 -0.09 6.48 -5.68
N PRO A 58 -0.29 5.22 -6.12
CA PRO A 58 0.81 4.32 -6.47
C PRO A 58 1.72 4.88 -7.58
N LEU A 59 1.20 5.73 -8.48
CA LEU A 59 2.04 6.36 -9.50
C LEU A 59 3.06 7.32 -8.90
N ASP A 60 2.69 8.08 -7.87
CA ASP A 60 3.59 9.01 -7.17
C ASP A 60 4.74 8.27 -6.49
N VAL A 61 4.51 7.01 -6.13
CA VAL A 61 5.54 6.11 -5.61
C VAL A 61 6.45 5.61 -6.73
N ILE A 62 5.86 5.23 -7.86
CA ILE A 62 6.61 4.66 -8.99
C ILE A 62 7.50 5.72 -9.64
N SER A 63 6.96 6.91 -9.97
CA SER A 63 7.65 7.99 -10.68
C SER A 63 8.24 9.06 -9.77
N GLY A 64 7.98 9.00 -8.46
CA GLY A 64 8.28 10.08 -7.53
C GLY A 64 7.25 11.22 -7.60
N ALA A 65 7.18 12.00 -6.53
CA ALA A 65 6.35 13.21 -6.42
C ALA A 65 6.92 14.19 -5.40
N SER A 66 6.81 15.50 -5.68
CA SER A 66 7.22 16.53 -4.72
C SER A 66 6.19 16.70 -3.60
N LEU A 67 6.60 17.34 -2.50
CA LEU A 67 5.70 17.60 -1.38
C LEU A 67 4.49 18.46 -1.79
N GLU A 68 4.69 19.41 -2.69
CA GLU A 68 3.65 20.31 -3.20
C GLU A 68 2.57 19.52 -3.94
N VAL A 69 2.98 18.63 -4.87
CA VAL A 69 2.04 17.77 -5.63
C VAL A 69 1.26 16.85 -4.69
N LEU A 70 1.90 16.34 -3.64
CA LEU A 70 1.23 15.54 -2.62
C LEU A 70 0.23 16.38 -1.84
N CYS A 71 0.58 17.61 -1.46
CA CYS A 71 -0.32 18.51 -0.73
C CYS A 71 -1.54 18.91 -1.56
N GLU A 72 -1.33 19.33 -2.81
CA GLU A 72 -2.38 19.74 -3.75
C GLU A 72 -3.46 18.66 -3.93
N ARG A 73 -3.06 17.38 -3.99
CA ARG A 73 -4.01 16.27 -4.11
C ARG A 73 -4.86 16.03 -2.87
N MET A 74 -4.38 16.45 -1.71
CA MET A 74 -5.11 16.33 -0.45
C MET A 74 -5.98 17.57 -0.18
N GLU A 75 -5.86 18.64 -0.98
CA GLU A 75 -6.72 19.80 -0.91
C GLU A 75 -8.17 19.40 -1.25
N GLY A 76 -9.10 19.75 -0.36
CA GLY A 76 -10.51 19.35 -0.48
C GLY A 76 -10.89 18.04 0.23
N SER A 77 -9.97 17.42 0.98
CA SER A 77 -10.31 16.33 1.90
C SER A 77 -11.11 16.81 3.11
N LEU A 78 -11.82 15.90 3.79
CA LEU A 78 -12.62 16.23 4.98
C LEU A 78 -11.76 16.75 6.14
N ASN A 79 -10.52 16.26 6.26
CA ASN A 79 -9.58 16.57 7.33
C ASN A 79 -8.26 17.15 6.78
N THR A 80 -8.36 18.12 5.89
CA THR A 80 -7.23 18.70 5.14
C THR A 80 -6.04 19.06 6.04
N GLU A 81 -6.26 19.75 7.15
CA GLU A 81 -5.19 20.20 8.05
C GLU A 81 -4.42 19.02 8.68
N GLU A 82 -5.14 18.00 9.16
CA GLU A 82 -4.52 16.82 9.79
C GLU A 82 -3.75 16.00 8.75
N VAL A 83 -4.35 15.80 7.57
CA VAL A 83 -3.73 15.07 6.46
C VAL A 83 -2.48 15.79 5.98
N LEU A 84 -2.53 17.10 5.73
CA LEU A 84 -1.38 17.87 5.27
C LEU A 84 -0.26 17.87 6.31
N THR A 85 -0.58 17.97 7.60
CA THR A 85 0.39 17.87 8.68
C THR A 85 1.05 16.49 8.70
N GLY A 86 0.26 15.42 8.55
CA GLY A 86 0.75 14.05 8.43
C GLY A 86 1.65 13.85 7.21
N ILE A 87 1.26 14.38 6.04
CA ILE A 87 2.04 14.30 4.80
C ILE A 87 3.35 15.08 4.92
N ARG A 88 3.36 16.29 5.48
CA ARG A 88 4.61 17.05 5.70
C ARG A 88 5.54 16.36 6.70
N ARG A 89 4.97 15.72 7.72
CA ARG A 89 5.75 14.96 8.72
C ARG A 89 6.34 13.69 8.13
N ASN A 90 5.57 12.97 7.30
CA ASN A 90 6.02 11.73 6.70
C ASN A 90 6.92 12.00 5.47
N PHE A 91 6.52 12.90 4.58
CA PHE A 91 7.21 13.14 3.31
C PHE A 91 7.79 14.56 3.26
N PRO A 92 8.73 14.93 4.14
CA PRO A 92 9.24 16.31 4.23
C PRO A 92 9.91 16.79 2.93
N THR A 93 10.43 15.88 2.12
CA THR A 93 11.06 16.14 0.83
C THR A 93 10.28 15.54 -0.35
N GLY A 94 9.04 15.11 -0.13
CA GLY A 94 8.26 14.32 -1.10
C GLY A 94 8.62 12.84 -1.14
N ILE A 95 8.15 12.15 -2.19
CA ILE A 95 8.39 10.73 -2.44
C ILE A 95 9.45 10.59 -3.54
N PRO A 96 10.57 9.90 -3.28
CA PRO A 96 11.56 9.61 -4.31
C PRO A 96 11.05 8.56 -5.30
N GLU A 97 11.52 8.62 -6.53
CA GLU A 97 11.25 7.60 -7.54
C GLU A 97 11.83 6.24 -7.10
N CYS A 98 10.98 5.21 -6.99
CA CYS A 98 11.41 3.87 -6.60
C CYS A 98 11.11 2.77 -7.62
N GLY A 99 10.25 3.03 -8.62
CA GLY A 99 9.84 2.04 -9.61
C GLY A 99 8.78 1.03 -9.12
N ALA A 100 8.14 0.34 -10.06
CA ALA A 100 7.04 -0.59 -9.77
C ALA A 100 7.49 -1.83 -8.99
N ASP A 101 8.67 -2.37 -9.29
CA ASP A 101 9.19 -3.58 -8.63
C ASP A 101 9.48 -3.34 -7.16
N ALA A 102 10.01 -2.16 -6.82
CA ALA A 102 10.27 -1.78 -5.44
C ALA A 102 8.98 -1.68 -4.63
N LEU A 103 7.94 -1.09 -5.22
CA LEU A 103 6.61 -1.02 -4.62
C LEU A 103 6.04 -2.42 -4.37
N TRP A 104 6.03 -3.28 -5.37
CA TRP A 104 5.48 -4.64 -5.23
C TRP A 104 6.23 -5.49 -4.23
N PHE A 105 7.56 -5.49 -4.29
CA PHE A 105 8.37 -6.26 -3.34
C PHE A 105 8.15 -5.76 -1.92
N THR A 106 8.04 -4.43 -1.71
CA THR A 106 7.72 -3.88 -0.40
C THR A 106 6.37 -4.39 0.09
N LEU A 107 5.32 -4.31 -0.73
CA LEU A 107 3.98 -4.80 -0.38
C LEU A 107 3.96 -6.31 -0.11
N CYS A 108 4.63 -7.12 -0.93
CA CYS A 108 4.68 -8.57 -0.77
C CYS A 108 5.60 -9.03 0.37
N SER A 109 6.61 -8.26 0.74
CA SER A 109 7.52 -8.56 1.86
C SER A 109 6.89 -8.30 3.22
N THR A 110 5.83 -7.48 3.26
CA THR A 110 5.16 -7.15 4.50
C THR A 110 4.33 -8.31 5.03
N ASN A 111 4.32 -8.47 6.35
CA ASN A 111 3.59 -9.56 6.99
C ASN A 111 2.07 -9.43 6.73
N PHE A 112 1.48 -10.47 6.15
CA PHE A 112 0.04 -10.52 5.86
C PHE A 112 -0.85 -10.58 7.12
N ASN A 113 -0.28 -11.01 8.26
CA ASN A 113 -0.98 -11.06 9.55
C ASN A 113 -1.09 -9.69 10.25
N THR A 114 -0.43 -8.66 9.72
CA THR A 114 -0.53 -7.31 10.27
C THR A 114 -1.83 -6.69 9.81
N SER A 115 -2.65 -6.19 10.74
CA SER A 115 -3.92 -5.52 10.44
C SER A 115 -3.74 -4.21 9.67
N CYS A 116 -2.56 -3.57 9.79
CA CYS A 116 -2.28 -2.22 9.32
C CYS A 116 -0.82 -2.09 8.88
N LEU A 117 -0.62 -1.81 7.60
CA LEU A 117 0.65 -1.60 6.91
C LEU A 117 0.88 -0.11 6.81
N VAL A 118 1.70 0.40 7.72
CA VAL A 118 2.05 1.82 7.78
C VAL A 118 3.09 2.11 6.70
N LEU A 119 2.75 2.97 5.74
CA LEU A 119 3.72 3.50 4.78
C LEU A 119 4.57 4.57 5.48
N MET A 120 5.52 4.17 6.31
CA MET A 120 6.45 5.10 6.99
C MET A 120 7.67 5.43 6.14
N PRO A 121 8.18 6.67 6.25
CA PRO A 121 9.56 7.01 5.90
C PRO A 121 10.52 6.58 7.03
N PRO A 122 11.80 6.29 6.72
CA PRO A 122 12.48 6.54 5.47
C PRO A 122 12.27 5.40 4.49
N TRP A 123 12.08 5.75 3.23
CA TRP A 123 12.21 4.85 2.10
C TRP A 123 13.69 4.47 1.93
N LYS A 124 14.28 3.80 2.92
CA LYS A 124 15.10 2.66 2.58
C LYS A 124 14.10 1.58 2.23
N CYS A 125 13.52 1.66 1.02
CA CYS A 125 12.96 0.48 0.42
C CYS A 125 14.03 -0.59 0.61
N VAL A 126 13.66 -1.71 1.22
CA VAL A 126 14.53 -2.88 1.23
C VAL A 126 15.01 -3.14 -0.19
N CYS A 127 14.18 -2.83 -1.20
CA CYS A 127 14.56 -2.72 -2.61
C CYS A 127 15.56 -1.65 -2.97
N THR A 128 15.47 -0.38 -2.58
CA THR A 128 16.48 0.61 -3.00
C THR A 128 17.84 0.26 -2.40
N ALA A 129 17.89 -0.15 -1.13
CA ALA A 129 19.13 -0.64 -0.53
C ALA A 129 19.63 -1.96 -1.15
N LEU A 130 18.74 -2.94 -1.44
CA LEU A 130 19.09 -4.19 -2.12
C LEU A 130 19.49 -3.97 -3.57
N VAL A 131 18.79 -3.12 -4.31
CA VAL A 131 19.03 -2.77 -5.72
C VAL A 131 20.29 -1.93 -5.82
N GLU A 132 20.55 -0.99 -4.91
CA GLU A 132 21.83 -0.28 -4.84
C GLU A 132 22.98 -1.25 -4.52
N ASN A 133 22.80 -2.19 -3.58
CA ASN A 133 23.79 -3.24 -3.32
C ASN A 133 24.01 -4.14 -4.55
N GLN A 134 22.93 -4.61 -5.18
CA GLN A 134 22.96 -5.46 -6.38
C GLN A 134 23.54 -4.73 -7.59
N ARG A 135 23.23 -3.44 -7.77
CA ARG A 135 23.75 -2.60 -8.85
C ARG A 135 25.23 -2.29 -8.64
N SER A 136 25.67 -2.15 -7.39
CA SER A 136 27.08 -2.00 -7.03
C SER A 136 27.86 -3.28 -7.28
N ASP A 137 27.30 -4.44 -6.93
CA ASP A 137 27.92 -5.75 -7.21
C ASP A 137 27.91 -6.08 -8.70
N TRP A 138 26.82 -5.79 -9.42
CA TRP A 138 26.75 -5.94 -10.87
C TRP A 138 27.82 -5.11 -11.58
N LYS A 139 28.03 -3.85 -11.19
CA LYS A 139 29.10 -3.01 -11.75
C LYS A 139 30.50 -3.57 -11.50
N LYS A 140 30.73 -4.25 -10.37
CA LYS A 140 32.00 -4.91 -10.06
C LYS A 140 32.21 -6.21 -10.84
N SER A 141 31.13 -6.90 -11.23
CA SER A 141 31.21 -8.15 -12.01
C SER A 141 31.53 -7.93 -13.50
N PHE A 142 31.41 -6.69 -13.99
CA PHE A 142 31.69 -6.33 -15.40
C PHE A 142 32.77 -5.25 -15.53
N ALA A 143 33.58 -5.03 -14.49
CA ALA A 143 34.78 -4.19 -14.48
C ALA A 143 36.02 -5.09 -14.30
#